data_AF-A0A2G6MNR3-F1
#
_entry.id   AF-A0A2G6MNR3-F1
#
_cell.length_a   1.000
_cell.length_b   1.000
_cell.length_c   1.000
_cell.angle_alpha   90.00
_cell.angle_beta   90.00
_cell.angle_gamma   90.00
#
_symmetry.space_group_name_H-M   'P 1'
#
loop_
_entity.id
_entity.type
_entity.pdbx_description
1 polymer ?
#
loop_
_entity_poly.entity_id
_entity_poly.type
_entity_poly.pdbx_seq_one_letter_code
_entity_poly.pdbx_strand_id
1 'polypeptide(L)'
;MSAPWFGVDLDGTLAVWDSTSSMGCIGPPVPAMVLYVRRMVASGIRVKIFTARAGDPDQIPKIRAWLLENGLPDLEITNVKDYLMERLYDDRAIRVERNTGRILSE
;
A
#
# COMPACT_ATOMS: atom_id res chain seq x y z
N MET A 1 -6.04 -10.01 -20.09
CA MET A 1 -4.64 -10.25 -19.68
C MET A 1 -4.40 -9.48 -18.40
N SER A 2 -3.74 -10.05 -17.41
CA SER A 2 -3.42 -9.37 -16.16
C SER A 2 -2.33 -8.32 -16.39
N ALA A 3 -2.53 -7.09 -15.91
CA ALA A 3 -1.64 -5.95 -16.14
C ALA A 3 -0.68 -5.70 -14.96
N PRO A 4 0.50 -5.10 -15.20
CA PRO A 4 1.40 -4.67 -14.12
C PRO A 4 0.71 -3.76 -13.11
N TRP A 5 1.19 -3.76 -11.87
CA TRP A 5 0.63 -2.96 -10.79
C TRP A 5 1.69 -2.50 -9.77
N PHE A 6 1.38 -1.41 -9.08
CA PHE A 6 2.21 -0.87 -8.00
C PHE A 6 1.55 -1.19 -6.66
N GLY A 7 2.31 -1.81 -5.75
CA GLY A 7 1.89 -2.07 -4.38
C GLY A 7 2.17 -0.89 -3.49
N VAL A 8 1.19 -0.51 -2.67
CA VAL A 8 1.32 0.54 -1.67
C VAL A 8 0.91 -0.05 -0.33
N ASP A 9 1.83 -0.08 0.63
CA ASP A 9 1.52 -0.49 1.99
C ASP A 9 0.55 0.50 2.67
N LEU A 10 -0.14 0.00 3.69
CA LEU A 10 -1.12 0.78 4.45
C LEU A 10 -0.49 1.40 5.69
N ASP A 11 -0.07 0.61 6.67
CA ASP A 11 0.26 1.07 8.02
C ASP A 11 1.69 1.59 8.10
N GLY A 12 1.85 2.90 8.33
CA GLY A 12 3.16 3.56 8.30
C GLY A 12 3.46 4.17 6.93
N THR A 13 2.73 3.75 5.89
CA THR A 13 2.91 4.22 4.51
C THR A 13 1.77 5.13 4.06
N LEU A 14 0.56 4.59 3.87
CA LEU A 14 -0.61 5.35 3.40
C LEU A 14 -1.43 5.93 4.55
N ALA A 15 -1.42 5.25 5.70
CA ALA A 15 -2.02 5.65 6.97
C ALA A 15 -0.93 5.78 8.04
N VAL A 16 -1.08 6.73 8.95
CA VAL A 16 -0.16 6.88 10.09
C VAL A 16 -0.25 5.63 10.97
N TRP A 17 0.91 5.10 11.35
CA TRP A 17 1.05 4.01 12.31
C TRP A 17 2.08 4.39 13.38
N ASP A 18 1.65 4.37 14.64
CA ASP A 18 2.44 4.79 15.80
C ASP A 18 2.12 3.93 17.04
N SER A 19 2.64 4.33 18.20
CA SER A 19 2.47 3.61 19.47
C SER A 19 1.03 3.53 19.99
N THR A 20 0.10 4.31 19.43
CA THR A 20 -1.32 4.31 19.79
C THR A 20 -2.18 3.53 18.80
N SER A 21 -1.59 3.06 17.71
CA SER A 21 -2.29 2.39 16.62
C SER A 21 -2.69 0.96 16.99
N SER A 22 -3.75 0.45 16.36
CA SER A 22 -4.25 -0.92 16.59
C SER A 22 -4.87 -1.53 15.33
N MET A 23 -5.10 -2.84 15.34
CA MET A 23 -5.84 -3.54 14.27
C MET A 23 -7.35 -3.24 14.27
N GLY A 24 -7.85 -2.54 15.29
CA GLY A 24 -9.25 -2.12 15.38
C GLY A 24 -9.55 -0.89 14.53
N CYS A 25 -8.59 0.03 14.39
CA CYS A 25 -8.75 1.31 13.72
C CYS A 25 -7.55 1.59 12.81
N ILE A 26 -7.80 2.00 11.57
CA ILE A 26 -6.74 2.46 10.65
C ILE A 26 -6.47 3.93 10.98
N GLY A 27 -5.20 4.30 11.12
CA GLY A 27 -4.81 5.66 11.50
C GLY A 27 -5.20 6.73 10.46
N PRO A 28 -4.99 8.02 10.77
CA PRO A 28 -5.26 9.09 9.82
C PRO A 28 -4.42 8.96 8.55
N PRO A 29 -4.88 9.50 7.41
CA PRO A 29 -4.12 9.45 6.16
C PRO A 29 -2.78 10.17 6.27
N VAL A 30 -1.75 9.64 5.61
CA VAL A 30 -0.53 10.39 5.28
C VAL A 30 -0.83 11.21 4.02
N PRO A 31 -1.04 12.55 4.11
CA PRO A 31 -1.63 13.30 3.00
C PRO A 31 -0.79 13.26 1.72
N ALA A 32 0.53 13.25 1.86
CA ALA A 32 1.46 13.15 0.74
C ALA A 32 1.30 11.82 -0.02
N MET A 33 1.16 10.70 0.69
CA MET A 33 0.98 9.38 0.07
C MET A 33 -0.41 9.21 -0.53
N VAL A 34 -1.47 9.73 0.11
CA VAL A 34 -2.82 9.75 -0.48
C VAL A 34 -2.82 10.54 -1.79
N LEU A 35 -2.22 11.73 -1.80
CA LEU A 35 -2.08 12.54 -3.03
C LEU A 35 -1.29 11.80 -4.10
N TYR A 36 -0.22 11.11 -3.71
CA TYR A 36 0.61 10.34 -4.63
C TYR A 36 -0.16 9.17 -5.26
N VAL A 37 -0.90 8.39 -4.46
CA VAL A 37 -1.80 7.32 -4.96
C VAL A 37 -2.85 7.88 -5.92
N ARG A 38 -3.49 9.00 -5.58
CA ARG A 38 -4.47 9.65 -6.47
C ARG A 38 -3.86 10.00 -7.82
N ARG A 39 -2.64 10.57 -7.83
CA ARG A 39 -1.93 10.91 -9.07
C ARG A 39 -1.59 9.68 -9.89
N MET A 40 -1.14 8.59 -9.26
CA MET A 40 -0.89 7.32 -9.94
C MET A 40 -2.16 6.81 -10.62
N VAL A 41 -3.26 6.71 -9.89
CA VAL A 41 -4.54 6.22 -10.44
C VAL A 41 -5.07 7.13 -11.55
N ALA A 42 -5.02 8.45 -11.36
CA ALA A 42 -5.43 9.42 -12.38
C ALA A 42 -4.58 9.33 -13.67
N SER A 43 -3.35 8.84 -13.56
CA SER A 43 -2.45 8.62 -14.70
C SER A 43 -2.62 7.23 -15.35
N GLY A 44 -3.65 6.46 -14.94
CA GLY A 44 -3.92 5.13 -15.47
C GLY A 44 -3.04 4.02 -14.88
N ILE A 45 -2.28 4.30 -13.82
CA ILE A 45 -1.48 3.28 -13.13
C ILE A 45 -2.39 2.42 -12.26
N ARG A 46 -2.31 1.10 -12.44
CA ARG A 46 -2.99 0.14 -11.57
C ARG A 46 -2.29 0.09 -10.21
N VAL A 47 -2.99 0.49 -9.16
CA VAL A 47 -2.49 0.47 -7.78
C VAL A 47 -3.25 -0.59 -7.00
N LYS A 48 -2.54 -1.33 -6.15
CA LYS A 48 -3.13 -2.21 -5.14
C LYS A 48 -2.66 -1.78 -3.76
N ILE A 49 -3.55 -1.85 -2.77
CA ILE A 49 -3.16 -1.80 -1.37
C ILE A 49 -2.50 -3.13 -1.04
N PHE A 50 -1.20 -3.09 -0.75
CA PHE A 50 -0.37 -4.26 -0.48
C PHE A 50 0.02 -4.27 0.99
N THR A 51 -0.80 -4.90 1.83
CA THR A 51 -0.68 -4.78 3.29
C THR A 51 -0.82 -6.12 3.99
N ALA A 52 -0.08 -6.31 5.09
CA ALA A 52 -0.21 -7.48 5.95
C ALA A 52 -1.63 -7.62 6.53
N ARG A 53 -2.37 -6.52 6.73
CA ARG A 53 -3.77 -6.57 7.21
C ARG A 53 -4.66 -7.47 6.34
N ALA A 54 -4.38 -7.56 5.05
CA ALA A 54 -5.16 -8.39 4.12
C ALA A 54 -5.03 -9.90 4.35
N GLY A 55 -4.13 -10.34 5.24
CA GLY A 55 -4.10 -11.72 5.74
C GLY A 55 -5.26 -12.07 6.68
N ASP A 56 -5.96 -11.06 7.22
CA ASP A 56 -7.17 -11.20 8.01
C ASP A 56 -8.37 -10.70 7.18
N PRO A 57 -9.30 -11.59 6.75
CA PRO A 57 -10.49 -11.20 6.00
C PRO A 57 -11.34 -10.12 6.67
N ASP A 58 -11.34 -10.05 8.00
CA ASP A 58 -12.12 -9.05 8.77
C ASP A 58 -11.55 -7.63 8.64
N GLN A 59 -10.30 -7.49 8.15
CA GLN A 59 -9.70 -6.20 7.87
C GLN A 59 -10.10 -5.64 6.50
N ILE A 60 -10.45 -6.48 5.54
CA ILE A 60 -10.76 -6.05 4.16
C ILE A 60 -11.90 -5.00 4.13
N PRO A 61 -13.03 -5.18 4.84
CA PRO A 61 -14.07 -4.15 4.89
C PRO A 61 -13.60 -2.83 5.51
N LYS A 62 -12.74 -2.89 6.54
CA LYS A 62 -12.20 -1.70 7.22
C LYS A 62 -11.30 -0.90 6.29
N ILE A 63 -10.44 -1.59 5.52
CA ILE A 63 -9.57 -0.96 4.53
C ILE A 63 -10.42 -0.28 3.45
N ARG A 64 -11.44 -0.96 2.92
CA ARG A 64 -12.35 -0.39 1.92
C ARG A 64 -13.07 0.86 2.43
N ALA A 65 -13.61 0.82 3.64
CA ALA A 65 -14.25 1.97 4.26
C ALA A 65 -13.27 3.14 4.41
N TRP A 66 -12.06 2.88 4.89
CA TRP A 66 -11.03 3.88 5.05
C TRP A 66 -10.58 4.50 3.71
N LEU A 67 -10.43 3.68 2.65
CA LEU A 67 -10.13 4.20 1.31
C LEU A 67 -11.22 5.18 0.84
N LEU A 68 -12.49 4.80 1.00
CA LEU A 68 -13.64 5.62 0.62
C LEU A 68 -13.69 6.93 1.43
N GLU A 69 -13.53 6.86 2.75
CA GLU A 69 -13.50 8.04 3.64
C GLU A 69 -12.40 9.03 3.27
N ASN A 70 -11.26 8.51 2.80
CA ASN A 70 -10.14 9.31 2.32
C ASN A 70 -10.22 9.65 0.83
N GLY A 71 -11.36 9.38 0.20
CA GLY A 71 -11.74 9.67 -1.18
C GLY A 71 -10.89 8.97 -2.24
N LEU A 72 -10.24 7.86 -1.89
CA LEU A 72 -9.58 6.98 -2.83
C LEU A 72 -10.63 6.07 -3.51
N PRO A 73 -10.39 5.65 -4.77
CA PRO A 73 -11.28 4.71 -5.44
C PRO A 73 -11.22 3.32 -4.80
N ASP A 74 -12.12 2.43 -5.21
CA ASP A 74 -12.09 1.03 -4.78
C ASP A 74 -10.88 0.32 -5.39
N LEU A 75 -9.77 0.31 -4.66
CA LEU A 75 -8.52 -0.33 -5.06
C LEU A 75 -8.54 -1.81 -4.67
N GLU A 76 -7.84 -2.63 -5.44
CA GLU A 76 -7.59 -4.02 -5.06
C GLU A 76 -6.75 -4.06 -3.78
N ILE A 77 -7.06 -5.01 -2.88
CA ILE A 77 -6.37 -5.21 -1.60
C ILE A 77 -5.81 -6.62 -1.59
N THR A 78 -4.52 -6.78 -1.26
CA THR A 78 -3.86 -8.10 -1.21
C THR A 78 -2.66 -8.08 -0.27
N ASN A 79 -2.34 -9.22 0.33
CA ASN A 79 -1.05 -9.48 0.99
C ASN A 79 -0.17 -10.46 0.18
N VAL A 80 -0.62 -10.88 -1.01
CA VAL A 80 0.06 -11.84 -1.87
C VAL A 80 0.80 -11.12 -2.99
N LYS A 81 2.11 -11.33 -3.06
CA LYS A 81 2.97 -10.83 -4.14
C LYS A 81 2.84 -11.73 -5.37
N ASP A 82 2.83 -11.12 -6.54
CA ASP A 82 2.85 -11.81 -7.83
C ASP A 82 3.94 -11.24 -8.75
N TYR A 83 4.12 -11.85 -9.93
CA TYR A 83 5.12 -11.42 -10.92
C TYR A 83 4.80 -10.08 -11.60
N LEU A 84 3.60 -9.54 -11.40
CA LEU A 84 3.14 -8.29 -12.02
C LEU A 84 3.32 -7.08 -11.09
N MET A 85 3.76 -7.28 -9.85
CA MET A 85 4.14 -6.17 -8.96
C MET A 85 5.45 -5.54 -9.42
N GLU A 86 5.38 -4.37 -10.04
CA GLU A 86 6.56 -3.66 -10.57
C GLU A 86 7.24 -2.77 -9.53
N ARG A 87 6.45 -2.18 -8.61
CA ARG A 87 6.94 -1.27 -7.58
C ARG A 87 6.26 -1.57 -6.26
N LEU A 88 7.00 -1.33 -5.18
CA LEU A 88 6.50 -1.38 -3.81
C LEU A 88 6.84 -0.04 -3.14
N TYR A 89 5.82 0.62 -2.61
CA TYR A 89 5.94 1.78 -1.73
C TYR A 89 5.57 1.29 -0.33
N ASP A 90 6.52 1.32 0.58
CA ASP A 90 6.43 0.71 1.91
C ASP A 90 7.48 1.39 2.80
N ASP A 91 7.11 1.82 3.99
CA ASP A 91 7.95 2.55 4.94
C ASP A 91 9.09 1.69 5.51
N ARG A 92 9.01 0.36 5.35
CA ARG A 92 9.98 -0.61 5.86
C ARG A 92 10.81 -1.26 4.75
N ALA A 93 10.51 -1.00 3.48
CA ALA A 93 11.20 -1.63 2.37
C ALA A 93 12.60 -1.05 2.14
N ILE A 94 13.61 -1.92 2.18
CA ILE A 94 14.98 -1.61 1.79
C ILE A 94 15.25 -2.17 0.40
N ARG A 95 15.74 -1.32 -0.51
CA ARG A 95 16.03 -1.75 -1.88
C ARG A 95 17.35 -2.51 -1.94
N VAL A 96 17.33 -3.70 -2.55
CA VAL A 96 18.54 -4.45 -2.88
C VAL A 96 18.82 -4.32 -4.37
N GLU A 97 20.05 -4.03 -4.75
CA GLU A 97 20.47 -4.06 -6.14
C GLU A 97 20.35 -5.49 -6.69
N ARG A 98 19.75 -5.59 -7.88
CA ARG A 98 19.41 -6.87 -8.49
C ARG A 98 20.64 -7.77 -8.60
N ASN A 99 20.53 -8.97 -8.05
CA ASN A 99 21.53 -10.04 -8.12
C ASN A 99 22.90 -9.72 -7.50
N THR A 100 23.03 -8.66 -6.70
CA THR A 100 24.33 -8.32 -6.06
C THR A 100 24.29 -8.44 -4.54
N GLY A 101 23.10 -8.43 -3.92
CA GLY A 101 22.96 -8.38 -2.47
C GLY A 101 23.31 -7.03 -1.85
N ARG A 102 23.72 -6.05 -2.67
CA ARG A 102 24.08 -4.70 -2.21
C ARG A 102 22.84 -3.91 -1.84
N ILE A 103 22.78 -3.41 -0.62
CA ILE A 103 21.72 -2.51 -0.16
C ILE A 103 21.88 -1.15 -0.85
N LEU A 104 20.80 -0.67 -1.45
CA LEU A 104 20.65 0.65 -2.01
C LEU A 104 19.89 1.49 -0.98
N SER A 105 20.60 2.42 -0.35
CA SER A 105 20.22 3.29 0.79
C SER A 105 19.98 2.59 2.14
N GLU A 106 20.81 2.97 3.12
CA GLU A 106 20.43 3.20 4.52
C GLU A 106 20.15 4.70 4.70
#